data_AF-A0A0H3XIJ1-F1
#
_entry.id   AF-A0A0H3XIJ1-F1
#
_cell.length_a   1.000
_cell.length_b   1.000
_cell.length_c   1.000
_cell.angle_alpha   90.00
_cell.angle_beta   90.00
_cell.angle_gamma   90.00
#
_symmetry.space_group_name_H-M   'P 1'
#
loop_
_entity.id
_entity.type
_entity.pdbx_description
1 polymer ?
#
loop_
_entity_poly.entity_id
_entity_poly.type
_entity_poly.pdbx_seq_one_letter_code
_entity_poly.pdbx_strand_id
1 'polypeptide(L)'
;MLKVSENNILISSANGRVYQLNNQGIIQNNWVKNFRIYDLLKLQDDTILAAHGETVNNNLGEVYQLNDDGSVKLKVDQSLTKNFTDQVTMLIQANNGQIFAFGDKIYELSNH
;
A
#
# COMPACT_ATOMS: atom_id res chain seq x y z
N MET A 1 -0.23 -8.90 5.05
CA MET A 1 -0.46 -8.65 6.50
C MET A 1 0.68 -7.77 6.97
N LEU A 2 0.38 -6.71 7.72
CA LEU A 2 1.34 -5.72 8.19
C LEU A 2 1.06 -5.41 9.66
N LYS A 3 2.05 -5.58 10.55
CA LYS A 3 1.93 -5.10 11.93
C LYS A 3 2.20 -3.61 11.95
N VAL A 4 1.19 -2.83 12.33
CA VAL A 4 1.24 -1.36 12.33
C VAL A 4 1.67 -0.82 13.69
N SER A 5 1.17 -1.39 14.77
CA SER A 5 1.58 -1.03 16.13
C SER A 5 1.52 -2.25 17.04
N GLU A 6 1.76 -2.06 18.34
CA GLU A 6 1.68 -3.15 19.29
C GLU A 6 0.37 -3.90 19.19
N ASN A 7 -0.78 -3.22 19.13
CA ASN A 7 -2.12 -3.84 19.13
C ASN A 7 -2.86 -3.71 17.79
N ASN A 8 -2.14 -3.49 16.69
CA ASN A 8 -2.76 -3.18 15.42
C ASN A 8 -2.08 -3.89 14.24
N ILE A 9 -2.86 -4.66 13.50
CA ILE A 9 -2.43 -5.41 12.32
C ILE A 9 -3.37 -5.07 11.17
N LEU A 10 -2.82 -4.73 10.01
CA LEU A 10 -3.56 -4.56 8.77
C LEU A 10 -3.44 -5.80 7.90
N ILE A 11 -4.55 -6.26 7.33
CA ILE A 11 -4.59 -7.33 6.35
C ILE A 11 -5.37 -6.86 5.13
N SER A 12 -4.74 -6.89 3.96
CA SER A 12 -5.42 -6.72 2.69
C SER A 12 -5.92 -8.07 2.16
N SER A 13 -7.05 -8.05 1.46
CA SER A 13 -7.59 -9.21 0.72
C SER A 13 -7.60 -8.94 -0.77
N ALA A 14 -7.65 -10.01 -1.56
CA ALA A 14 -7.66 -9.93 -3.03
C ALA A 14 -8.87 -9.18 -3.62
N ASN A 15 -9.94 -9.00 -2.84
CA ASN A 15 -11.12 -8.22 -3.24
C ASN A 15 -11.08 -6.76 -2.75
N GLY A 16 -9.90 -6.23 -2.40
CA GLY A 16 -9.73 -4.83 -2.05
C GLY A 16 -10.23 -4.45 -0.66
N ARG A 17 -10.41 -5.40 0.25
CA ARG A 17 -10.72 -5.06 1.65
C ARG A 17 -9.44 -4.90 2.44
N VAL A 18 -9.42 -3.94 3.35
CA VAL A 18 -8.41 -3.80 4.40
C VAL A 18 -9.09 -4.06 5.73
N TYR A 19 -8.59 -5.03 6.46
CA TYR A 19 -9.05 -5.38 7.80
C TYR A 19 -8.05 -4.86 8.82
N GLN A 20 -8.57 -4.24 9.87
CA GLN A 20 -7.81 -3.89 11.07
C GLN A 20 -8.06 -4.98 12.11
N LEU A 21 -7.01 -5.64 12.59
CA LEU A 21 -7.06 -6.68 13.59
C LEU A 21 -6.27 -6.26 14.83
N ASN A 22 -6.69 -6.72 16.00
CA ASN A 22 -5.86 -6.69 17.19
C ASN A 22 -4.84 -7.86 17.20
N ASN A 23 -3.97 -7.92 18.21
CA ASN A 23 -2.97 -9.00 18.36
C ASN A 23 -3.54 -10.41 18.55
N GLN A 24 -4.81 -10.52 18.89
CA GLN A 24 -5.51 -11.80 19.01
C GLN A 24 -6.12 -12.23 17.68
N GLY A 25 -5.94 -11.45 16.61
CA GLY A 25 -6.52 -11.71 15.30
C GLY A 25 -7.99 -11.32 15.18
N ILE A 26 -8.53 -10.55 16.14
CA ILE A 26 -9.94 -10.12 16.13
C ILE A 26 -10.06 -8.86 15.27
N ILE A 27 -10.93 -8.92 14.26
CA ILE A 27 -11.26 -7.78 13.41
C ILE A 27 -11.92 -6.68 14.25
N GLN A 28 -11.29 -5.50 14.28
CA GLN A 28 -11.79 -4.29 14.91
C GLN A 28 -12.54 -3.42 13.91
N ASN A 29 -12.00 -3.30 12.69
CA ASN A 29 -12.58 -2.51 11.59
C ASN A 29 -12.35 -3.21 10.24
N ASN A 30 -13.15 -2.84 9.23
CA ASN A 30 -12.88 -3.18 7.85
C ASN A 30 -13.25 -2.04 6.91
N TRP A 31 -12.44 -1.85 5.88
CA TRP A 31 -12.66 -0.88 4.82
C TRP A 31 -12.77 -1.61 3.49
N VAL A 32 -13.85 -1.34 2.75
CA VAL A 32 -13.94 -1.75 1.35
C VAL A 32 -13.25 -0.68 0.52
N LYS A 33 -12.20 -1.06 -0.21
CA LYS A 33 -11.62 -0.24 -1.27
C LYS A 33 -12.19 -0.70 -2.61
N ASN A 34 -12.36 0.23 -3.53
CA ASN A 34 -12.82 -0.07 -4.89
C ASN A 34 -11.70 -0.64 -5.77
N PHE A 35 -10.63 -1.13 -5.16
CA PHE A 35 -9.40 -1.48 -5.84
C PHE A 35 -8.63 -2.54 -5.05
N ARG A 36 -7.91 -3.42 -5.76
CA ARG A 36 -7.12 -4.49 -5.13
C ARG A 36 -5.82 -3.93 -4.54
N ILE A 37 -5.50 -4.34 -3.31
CA ILE A 37 -4.22 -4.04 -2.66
C ILE A 37 -3.34 -5.28 -2.74
N TYR A 38 -2.17 -5.15 -3.36
CA TYR A 38 -1.19 -6.23 -3.50
C TYR A 38 -0.20 -6.27 -2.35
N ASP A 39 0.18 -5.11 -1.83
CA ASP A 39 1.19 -5.02 -0.79
C ASP A 39 0.88 -3.91 0.21
N LEU A 40 1.38 -4.10 1.43
CA LEU A 40 1.33 -3.15 2.53
C LEU A 40 2.72 -3.03 3.13
N LEU A 41 3.28 -1.82 3.14
CA LEU A 41 4.60 -1.54 3.67
C LEU A 41 4.49 -0.49 4.78
N LYS A 42 5.12 -0.74 5.94
CA LYS A 42 5.36 0.29 6.95
C LYS A 42 6.80 0.76 6.82
N LEU A 43 6.97 2.07 6.67
CA LEU A 43 8.26 2.73 6.54
C LEU A 43 8.91 2.98 7.90
N GLN A 44 10.19 3.34 7.88
CA GLN A 44 10.97 3.68 9.08
C GLN A 44 10.41 4.88 9.86
N ASP A 45 9.68 5.80 9.20
CA ASP A 45 9.03 6.97 9.81
C ASP A 45 7.58 6.69 10.24
N ASP A 46 7.21 5.42 10.33
CA ASP A 46 5.87 4.90 10.62
C ASP A 46 4.80 5.15 9.55
N THR A 47 5.13 5.78 8.41
CA THR A 47 4.20 5.93 7.29
C THR A 47 3.82 4.55 6.71
N ILE A 48 2.53 4.35 6.44
CA ILE A 48 2.01 3.10 5.86
C ILE A 48 1.66 3.34 4.40
N LEU A 49 2.24 2.54 3.51
CA LEU A 49 1.94 2.54 2.09
C LEU A 49 1.17 1.29 1.68
N ALA A 50 0.24 1.47 0.74
CA ALA A 50 -0.48 0.39 0.08
C ALA A 50 -0.24 0.43 -1.43
N ALA A 51 0.23 -0.70 -1.97
CA ALA A 51 0.39 -0.89 -3.41
C ALA A 51 -0.93 -1.35 -4.03
N HIS A 52 -1.38 -0.64 -5.05
CA HIS A 52 -2.52 -0.99 -5.87
C HIS A 52 -2.08 -1.37 -7.28
N GLY A 53 -2.78 -2.36 -7.84
CA GLY A 53 -2.94 -2.51 -9.28
C GLY A 53 -4.25 -3.24 -9.59
N GLU A 54 -4.82 -2.99 -10.77
CA GLU A 54 -5.99 -3.70 -11.27
C GLU A 54 -5.61 -4.45 -12.55
N THR A 55 -5.88 -5.74 -12.62
CA THR A 55 -5.71 -6.52 -13.85
C THR A 55 -6.81 -6.24 -14.87
N VAL A 56 -7.92 -5.65 -14.44
CA VAL A 56 -9.12 -5.43 -15.25
C VAL A 56 -9.20 -3.94 -15.57
N ASN A 57 -9.33 -3.59 -16.86
CA ASN A 57 -9.47 -2.21 -17.37
C ASN A 57 -8.18 -1.38 -17.55
N ASN A 58 -6.99 -1.99 -17.62
CA ASN A 58 -5.71 -1.29 -17.84
C ASN A 58 -5.44 -0.15 -16.83
N ASN A 59 -5.97 -0.26 -15.60
CA ASN A 59 -5.67 0.73 -14.58
C ASN A 59 -4.20 0.59 -14.18
N LEU A 60 -3.51 1.72 -14.30
CA LEU A 60 -2.13 1.87 -13.87
C LEU A 60 -2.05 1.64 -12.36
N GLY A 61 -0.91 1.11 -11.92
CA GLY A 61 -0.64 0.94 -10.51
C GLY A 61 -0.68 2.28 -9.78
N GLU A 62 -1.06 2.23 -8.52
CA GLU A 62 -1.11 3.41 -7.66
C GLU A 62 -0.53 3.05 -6.30
N VAL A 63 -0.05 4.07 -5.59
CA VAL A 63 0.40 3.92 -4.21
C VAL A 63 -0.40 4.88 -3.36
N TYR A 64 -0.86 4.42 -2.20
CA TYR A 64 -1.64 5.21 -1.25
C TYR A 64 -0.94 5.22 0.11
N GLN A 65 -0.94 6.36 0.78
CA GLN A 65 -0.71 6.38 2.22
C GLN A 65 -1.98 5.97 2.96
N LEU A 66 -1.84 5.15 3.99
CA LEU A 66 -2.91 4.77 4.89
C LEU A 66 -2.72 5.41 6.27
N ASN A 67 -3.84 5.63 6.97
CA ASN A 67 -3.82 5.82 8.41
C ASN A 67 -3.65 4.45 9.12
N ASP A 68 -3.35 4.48 10.41
CA ASP A 68 -3.18 3.25 11.21
C ASP A 68 -4.41 2.33 11.19
N ASP A 69 -5.61 2.88 11.03
CA ASP A 69 -6.85 2.12 10.93
C ASP A 69 -7.08 1.48 9.55
N GLY A 70 -6.21 1.74 8.57
CA GLY A 70 -6.31 1.26 7.18
C GLY A 70 -7.19 2.12 6.27
N SER A 71 -7.74 3.25 6.76
CA SER A 71 -8.38 4.25 5.90
C SER A 71 -7.34 4.93 5.00
N VAL A 72 -7.76 5.40 3.81
CA VAL A 72 -6.82 6.09 2.90
C VAL A 72 -6.60 7.50 3.42
N LYS A 73 -5.34 7.87 3.60
CA LYS A 73 -4.93 9.23 3.95
C LYS A 73 -4.79 10.09 2.69
N LEU A 74 -4.01 9.62 1.72
CA LEU A 74 -3.81 10.28 0.42
C LEU A 74 -3.29 9.30 -0.63
N LYS A 75 -3.41 9.68 -1.90
CA LYS A 75 -2.72 9.02 -3.02
C LYS A 75 -1.32 9.62 -3.17
N VAL A 76 -0.32 8.76 -3.33
CA VAL A 76 1.07 9.17 -3.55
C VAL A 76 1.26 9.51 -5.03
N ASP A 77 1.51 10.79 -5.31
CA ASP A 77 1.71 11.28 -6.66
C ASP A 77 3.12 10.99 -7.17
N GLN A 78 3.20 10.48 -8.41
CA GLN A 78 4.43 10.41 -9.18
C GLN A 78 4.50 11.59 -10.15
N SER A 79 5.71 12.04 -10.46
CA SER A 79 5.90 12.97 -11.57
C SER A 79 5.45 12.33 -12.89
N LEU A 80 4.93 13.13 -13.84
CA LEU A 80 4.44 12.62 -15.13
C LEU A 80 5.43 11.72 -15.88
N THR A 81 6.73 11.95 -15.74
CA THR A 81 7.81 11.17 -16.37
C THR A 81 8.19 9.89 -15.61
N LYS A 82 7.65 9.69 -14.40
CA LYS A 82 7.87 8.53 -13.52
C LYS A 82 6.57 7.83 -13.14
N ASN A 83 5.47 8.13 -13.82
CA ASN A 83 4.20 7.46 -13.58
C ASN A 83 4.32 5.96 -13.79
N PHE A 84 3.57 5.21 -12.98
CA PHE A 84 3.42 3.77 -13.16
C PHE A 84 2.78 3.50 -14.52
N THR A 85 3.37 2.59 -15.29
CA THR A 85 2.88 2.16 -16.61
C THR A 85 2.19 0.80 -16.57
N ASP A 86 2.11 0.22 -15.37
CA ASP A 86 1.75 -1.13 -15.02
C ASP A 86 1.30 -1.18 -13.55
N GLN A 87 0.88 -2.35 -13.08
CA GLN A 87 0.44 -2.55 -11.70
C GLN A 87 1.61 -2.44 -10.72
N VAL A 88 1.39 -1.86 -9.54
CA VAL A 88 2.36 -1.96 -8.44
C VAL A 88 1.96 -3.13 -7.56
N THR A 89 2.83 -4.13 -7.50
CA THR A 89 2.59 -5.40 -6.80
C THR A 89 3.37 -5.52 -5.50
N MET A 90 4.44 -4.73 -5.34
CA MET A 90 5.31 -4.78 -4.18
C MET A 90 5.96 -3.42 -3.93
N LEU A 91 6.18 -3.11 -2.65
CA LEU A 91 6.91 -1.94 -2.18
C LEU A 91 8.07 -2.38 -1.29
N ILE A 92 9.23 -1.77 -1.47
CA ILE A 92 10.42 -2.02 -0.63
C ILE A 92 11.04 -0.68 -0.25
N GLN A 93 11.33 -0.50 1.04
CA GLN A 93 12.21 0.57 1.50
C GLN A 93 13.64 0.04 1.65
N ALA A 94 14.60 0.67 0.97
CA ALA A 94 16.02 0.41 1.12
C ALA A 94 16.55 1.05 2.41
N ASN A 95 17.72 0.58 2.88
CA ASN A 95 18.33 1.04 4.13
C ASN A 95 18.64 2.54 4.16
N ASN A 96 18.81 3.18 3.00
CA ASN A 96 19.04 4.62 2.87
C ASN A 96 17.75 5.44 2.80
N GLY A 97 16.58 4.82 3.03
CA GLY A 97 15.27 5.47 3.03
C GLY A 97 14.59 5.55 1.68
N GLN A 98 15.27 5.24 0.57
CA GLN A 98 14.65 5.20 -0.76
C GLN A 98 13.58 4.12 -0.81
N ILE A 99 12.49 4.40 -1.53
CA ILE A 99 11.39 3.43 -1.70
C ILE A 99 11.25 3.08 -3.16
N PHE A 100 11.14 1.79 -3.42
CA PHE A 100 10.98 1.21 -4.73
C PHE A 100 9.62 0.52 -4.83
N ALA A 101 8.90 0.84 -5.91
CA ALA A 101 7.67 0.19 -6.34
C ALA A 101 7.99 -0.77 -7.50
N PHE A 102 7.47 -1.99 -7.41
CA PHE A 102 7.72 -3.06 -8.37
C PHE A 102 6.43 -3.48 -9.08
N GLY A 103 6.48 -3.45 -10.41
CA GLY A 103 5.54 -4.04 -11.35
C GLY A 103 6.29 -4.85 -12.41
N ASP A 104 5.95 -4.67 -13.68
CA ASP A 104 6.80 -5.09 -14.81
C ASP A 104 8.08 -4.23 -14.88
N LYS A 105 8.04 -3.02 -14.31
CA LYS A 105 9.19 -2.13 -14.11
C LYS A 105 9.41 -1.83 -12.63
N ILE A 106 10.57 -1.25 -12.35
CA ILE A 106 10.94 -0.74 -11.03
C ILE A 106 10.92 0.78 -11.07
N TYR A 107 10.22 1.39 -10.11
CA TYR A 107 10.08 2.83 -9.98
C TYR A 107 10.60 3.26 -8.61
N GLU A 108 11.37 4.35 -8.56
CA GLU A 108 11.72 5.00 -7.29
C GLU A 108 10.65 6.03 -6.94
N LEU A 109 10.04 5.92 -5.76
CA LEU A 109 9.04 6.88 -5.30
C LEU A 109 9.69 8.21 -4.93
N SER A 110 9.17 9.29 -5.51
CA SER A 110 9.77 10.62 -5.40
C SER A 110 9.23 11.45 -4.21
N ASN A 111 8.05 11.12 -3.69
CA ASN A 111 7.40 11.74 -2.52
C ASN A 111 6.56 10.66 -1.82
N HIS A 112 6.53 10.57 -0.49
CA HIS A 112 5.73 9.58 0.25
C HIS A 112 5.55 9.97 1.70
#